data_AF-A0A358DNS4-F1
#
_entry.id   AF-A0A358DNS4-F1
#
_cell.length_a   1.000
_cell.length_b   1.000
_cell.length_c   1.000
_cell.angle_alpha   90.00
_cell.angle_beta   90.00
_cell.angle_gamma   90.00
#
_symmetry.space_group_name_H-M   'P 1'
#
loop_
_entity.id
_entity.type
_entity.pdbx_description
1 polymer ?
#
loop_
_entity_poly.entity_id
_entity_poly.type
_entity_poly.pdbx_seq_one_letter_code
_entity_poly.pdbx_strand_id
1 'polypeptide(L)'
;MSENVGAIVHGDAAPGELVLFGDASFPVVVDPEGKPFVAASRLDQGRVAAFSHTLYFGDTDLEAASGQGRLLFNALRWAAASESPVVAVTPGLPGLEAFLDRQGWTYRVVNSPAELGNADVFCADANTGWSRPDLNVARRWVEEGRGLLTAGTPWAYDVDRHATELAGNRLLSGSGLVFAEGYTWPNTDDIRVSVESPSPLQTASLALTAMVSHVQGRVEMTLDEQRLAARSLSSAIRWLPWRFEFFEEADALRAGSGDAFVISANNPLRKEQQPVRRVLAELEMKLAEERPATQVTASPSAAIFPGSVAENAVRLTEVISMNLSNDPAMDHRRLYAGARAKVMKSTGFYAIPGVVFRVDLPNALLGRGVEVLVGAHTDDVSGRDAWERYPRITRREEIIASNQRIASAFGGLIYVTVPAGMDAGQVEVSFTDVVAAPRFVLGVTTPSEWEISRQAPGPWGEIESEHFVLTAESVHLRDLTNPEEVA
;
A
#
# COMPACT_ATOMS: atom_id res chain seq x y z
N MET A 1 19.77 -13.48 18.55
CA MET A 1 19.90 -12.02 18.28
C MET A 1 19.39 -11.16 19.45
N SER A 2 18.28 -11.50 20.08
CA SER A 2 17.71 -10.76 21.23
C SER A 2 18.39 -11.01 22.59
N GLU A 3 19.31 -11.97 22.66
CA GLU A 3 19.95 -12.38 23.91
C GLU A 3 20.71 -11.24 24.60
N ASN A 4 20.44 -11.03 25.89
CA ASN A 4 21.07 -10.01 26.75
C ASN A 4 20.94 -8.56 26.23
N VAL A 5 19.99 -8.28 25.34
CA VAL A 5 19.76 -6.93 24.80
C VAL A 5 19.12 -6.00 25.85
N GLY A 6 18.15 -6.51 26.61
CA GLY A 6 17.46 -5.71 27.62
C GLY A 6 16.52 -4.68 27.00
N ALA A 7 16.86 -3.40 27.10
CA ALA A 7 16.04 -2.29 26.58
C ALA A 7 16.78 -1.53 25.49
N ILE A 8 16.05 -1.15 24.44
CA ILE A 8 16.54 -0.25 23.38
C ILE A 8 15.75 1.07 23.47
N VAL A 9 16.43 2.15 23.09
CA VAL A 9 15.95 3.54 23.14
C VAL A 9 16.09 4.16 21.76
N HIS A 10 14.99 4.70 21.22
CA HIS A 10 14.98 5.47 19.98
C HIS A 10 14.84 6.98 20.22
N GLY A 11 14.50 7.41 21.45
CA GLY A 11 14.25 8.82 21.74
C GLY A 11 13.13 9.36 20.84
N ASP A 12 13.38 10.46 20.13
CA ASP A 12 12.40 11.07 19.22
C ASP A 12 12.29 10.37 17.85
N ALA A 13 13.06 9.30 17.62
CA ALA A 13 13.06 8.59 16.34
C ALA A 13 12.00 7.48 16.28
N ALA A 14 11.22 7.46 15.20
CA ALA A 14 10.21 6.44 14.96
C ALA A 14 10.74 5.35 14.03
N PRO A 15 10.83 4.09 14.48
CA PRO A 15 11.22 3.02 13.58
C PRO A 15 10.07 2.72 12.61
N GLY A 16 10.43 2.44 11.36
CA GLY A 16 9.53 2.02 10.31
C GLY A 16 8.96 0.61 10.54
N GLU A 17 8.09 0.18 9.64
CA GLU A 17 7.52 -1.16 9.62
C GLU A 17 8.36 -2.11 8.75
N LEU A 18 8.62 -3.32 9.24
CA LEU A 18 9.12 -4.44 8.45
C LEU A 18 7.98 -5.43 8.20
N VAL A 19 7.72 -5.71 6.93
CA VAL A 19 6.78 -6.76 6.53
C VAL A 19 7.56 -8.05 6.27
N LEU A 20 7.18 -9.08 7.02
CA LEU A 20 7.74 -10.43 6.93
C LEU A 20 6.74 -11.29 6.18
N PHE A 21 7.09 -11.75 4.97
CA PHE A 21 6.16 -12.46 4.09
C PHE A 21 6.69 -13.79 3.54
N GLY A 22 7.91 -14.19 3.92
CA GLY A 22 8.48 -15.49 3.55
C GLY A 22 8.63 -16.40 4.76
N ASP A 23 8.53 -17.71 4.54
CA ASP A 23 8.50 -18.70 5.63
C ASP A 23 9.79 -18.78 6.46
N ALA A 24 10.92 -18.38 5.87
CA ALA A 24 12.21 -18.34 6.54
C ALA A 24 12.43 -17.05 7.35
N SER A 25 11.53 -16.06 7.22
CA SER A 25 11.66 -14.80 7.92
C SER A 25 10.99 -14.82 9.28
N PHE A 26 11.63 -14.17 10.25
CA PHE A 26 11.18 -14.14 11.63
C PHE A 26 11.45 -12.78 12.27
N PRO A 27 10.54 -12.32 13.15
CA PRO A 27 10.71 -11.09 13.90
C PRO A 27 11.81 -11.24 14.95
N VAL A 28 12.56 -10.17 15.20
CA VAL A 28 13.55 -10.07 16.28
C VAL A 28 13.08 -9.09 17.34
N VAL A 29 12.59 -7.92 16.92
CA VAL A 29 12.01 -6.92 17.81
C VAL A 29 10.70 -6.41 17.21
N VAL A 30 9.69 -6.33 18.06
CA VAL A 30 8.31 -5.97 17.72
C VAL A 30 7.81 -4.89 18.66
N ASP A 31 6.90 -4.05 18.19
CA ASP A 31 6.22 -3.08 19.05
C ASP A 31 5.16 -3.74 19.95
N PRO A 32 4.52 -3.02 20.90
CA PRO A 32 3.49 -3.58 21.77
C PRO A 32 2.25 -4.13 21.03
N GLU A 33 1.99 -3.70 19.81
CA GLU A 33 0.90 -4.24 18.97
C GLU A 33 1.35 -5.49 18.18
N GLY A 34 2.65 -5.79 18.22
CA GLY A 34 3.26 -6.93 17.57
C GLY A 34 3.78 -6.65 16.16
N LYS A 35 3.95 -5.38 15.77
CA LYS A 35 4.50 -5.00 14.46
C LYS A 35 6.04 -5.11 14.47
N PRO A 36 6.66 -5.89 13.57
CA PRO A 36 8.10 -6.03 13.51
C PRO A 36 8.79 -4.75 12.99
N PHE A 37 9.91 -4.40 13.62
CA PHE A 37 10.79 -3.31 13.18
C PHE A 37 12.28 -3.69 13.22
N VAL A 38 12.61 -4.84 13.81
CA VAL A 38 13.84 -5.57 13.51
C VAL A 38 13.47 -7.00 13.16
N ALA A 39 13.96 -7.49 12.04
CA ALA A 39 13.64 -8.82 11.53
C ALA A 39 14.84 -9.47 10.85
N ALA A 40 14.79 -10.78 10.71
CA ALA A 40 15.83 -11.55 10.06
C ALA A 40 15.25 -12.66 9.22
N SER A 41 16.07 -13.17 8.29
CA SER A 41 15.67 -14.26 7.41
C SER A 41 16.87 -14.99 6.83
N ARG A 42 16.61 -16.09 6.13
CA ARG A 42 17.57 -16.73 5.22
C ARG A 42 17.36 -16.16 3.82
N LEU A 43 18.47 -15.99 3.10
CA LEU A 43 18.47 -15.69 1.67
C LEU A 43 19.34 -16.74 1.00
N ASP A 44 18.69 -17.81 0.50
CA ASP A 44 19.35 -19.07 0.14
C ASP A 44 20.27 -19.56 1.27
N GLN A 45 21.59 -19.69 1.04
CA GLN A 45 22.54 -20.13 2.06
C GLN A 45 22.91 -19.01 3.04
N GLY A 46 22.65 -17.75 2.69
CA GLY A 46 22.99 -16.56 3.46
C GLY A 46 22.04 -16.26 4.61
N ARG A 47 22.41 -15.25 5.39
CA ARG A 47 21.62 -14.75 6.53
C ARG A 47 21.49 -13.24 6.43
N VAL A 48 20.26 -12.75 6.55
CA VAL A 48 19.97 -11.32 6.43
C VAL A 48 19.27 -10.81 7.67
N ALA A 49 19.61 -9.60 8.11
CA ALA A 49 18.91 -8.87 9.16
C ALA A 49 18.61 -7.45 8.71
N ALA A 50 17.39 -6.99 8.98
CA ALA A 50 16.88 -5.69 8.60
C ALA A 50 16.46 -4.90 9.85
N PHE A 51 16.80 -3.61 9.87
CA PHE A 51 16.51 -2.67 10.94
C PHE A 51 15.77 -1.47 10.35
N SER A 52 14.51 -1.24 10.73
CA SER A 52 13.70 -0.16 10.14
C SER A 52 13.98 1.23 10.71
N HIS A 53 15.23 1.49 11.11
CA HIS A 53 15.70 2.86 11.27
C HIS A 53 17.21 2.95 11.04
N THR A 54 17.70 4.02 10.41
CA THR A 54 19.15 4.23 10.17
C THR A 54 19.95 4.44 11.46
N LEU A 55 19.30 4.82 12.56
CA LEU A 55 19.93 5.01 13.88
C LEU A 55 20.77 3.81 14.35
N TYR A 56 20.40 2.60 13.91
CA TYR A 56 21.12 1.38 14.28
C TYR A 56 22.51 1.30 13.64
N PHE A 57 22.84 2.20 12.72
CA PHE A 57 24.16 2.37 12.12
C PHE A 57 24.92 3.62 12.57
N GLY A 58 24.42 4.41 13.54
CA GLY A 58 25.28 5.43 14.14
C GLY A 58 24.66 6.55 14.97
N ASP A 59 23.36 6.82 14.85
CA ASP A 59 22.75 8.02 15.48
C ASP A 59 22.27 7.80 16.92
N THR A 60 22.63 6.66 17.55
CA THR A 60 22.28 6.34 18.94
C THR A 60 23.48 5.87 19.74
N ASP A 61 23.27 5.66 21.03
CA ASP A 61 24.24 5.00 21.90
C ASP A 61 24.49 3.56 21.41
N LEU A 62 25.59 3.38 20.67
CA LEU A 62 26.14 2.10 20.26
C LEU A 62 27.27 1.64 21.19
N GLU A 63 27.25 2.02 22.47
CA GLU A 63 28.14 1.42 23.46
C GLU A 63 27.82 -0.07 23.63
N ALA A 64 28.85 -0.88 23.91
CA ALA A 64 28.66 -2.33 24.04
C ALA A 64 27.72 -2.75 25.19
N ALA A 65 27.51 -1.84 26.15
CA ALA A 65 26.60 -2.02 27.28
C ALA A 65 25.17 -1.55 26.97
N SER A 66 24.94 -0.79 25.90
CA SER A 66 23.60 -0.37 25.49
C SER A 66 22.86 -1.53 24.83
N GLY A 67 21.52 -1.51 24.89
CA GLY A 67 20.72 -2.53 24.21
C GLY A 67 20.87 -2.44 22.69
N GLN A 68 20.97 -1.25 22.11
CA GLN A 68 21.16 -1.06 20.66
C GLN A 68 22.51 -1.65 20.23
N GLY A 69 23.58 -1.34 20.96
CA GLY A 69 24.92 -1.87 20.69
C GLY A 69 24.95 -3.40 20.82
N ARG A 70 24.31 -3.96 21.86
CA ARG A 70 24.19 -5.41 22.04
C ARG A 70 23.40 -6.08 20.92
N LEU A 71 22.30 -5.47 20.48
CA LEU A 71 21.46 -6.01 19.40
C LEU A 71 22.23 -6.01 18.07
N LEU A 72 22.91 -4.90 17.74
CA LEU A 72 23.75 -4.79 16.55
C LEU A 72 24.90 -5.81 16.57
N PHE A 73 25.59 -5.95 17.71
CA PHE A 73 26.65 -6.95 17.93
C PHE A 73 26.15 -8.37 17.64
N ASN A 74 25.01 -8.74 18.23
CA ASN A 74 24.42 -10.06 18.08
C ASN A 74 23.97 -10.31 16.63
N ALA A 75 23.42 -9.30 15.96
CA ALA A 75 22.97 -9.40 14.57
C ALA A 75 24.15 -9.60 13.61
N LEU A 76 25.25 -8.86 13.79
CA LEU A 76 26.47 -9.01 12.99
C LEU A 76 27.04 -10.43 13.08
N ARG A 77 27.21 -10.97 14.30
CA ARG A 77 27.69 -12.35 14.50
C ARG A 77 26.73 -13.39 13.93
N TRP A 78 25.43 -13.19 14.13
CA TRP A 78 24.43 -14.11 13.60
C TRP A 78 24.44 -14.15 12.08
N ALA A 79 24.48 -12.98 11.42
CA ALA A 79 24.47 -12.88 9.96
C ALA A 79 25.78 -13.41 9.35
N ALA A 80 26.92 -13.09 9.95
CA ALA A 80 28.23 -13.58 9.52
C ALA A 80 28.47 -15.07 9.84
N ALA A 81 27.69 -15.65 10.76
CA ALA A 81 27.96 -16.95 11.36
C ALA A 81 29.40 -17.07 11.92
N SER A 82 29.91 -15.99 12.51
CA SER A 82 31.29 -15.85 12.98
C SER A 82 31.35 -15.07 14.29
N GLU A 83 32.30 -15.43 15.17
CA GLU A 83 32.53 -14.73 16.45
C GLU A 83 33.40 -13.48 16.31
N SER A 84 34.08 -13.34 15.19
CA SER A 84 34.94 -12.20 14.87
C SER A 84 34.86 -11.93 13.38
N PRO A 85 33.72 -11.40 12.91
CA PRO A 85 33.44 -11.23 11.50
C PRO A 85 34.35 -10.20 10.84
N VAL A 86 34.70 -10.44 9.57
CA VAL A 86 35.23 -9.43 8.66
C VAL A 86 34.05 -8.68 8.03
N VAL A 87 33.90 -7.41 8.35
CA VAL A 87 32.73 -6.62 7.94
C VAL A 87 33.04 -5.76 6.71
N ALA A 88 32.21 -5.84 5.68
CA ALA A 88 32.19 -4.86 4.59
C ALA A 88 31.12 -3.81 4.89
N VAL A 89 31.44 -2.52 4.73
CA VAL A 89 30.55 -1.41 5.09
C VAL A 89 30.38 -0.47 3.89
N THR A 90 29.15 -0.04 3.57
CA THR A 90 28.95 1.03 2.58
C THR A 90 29.52 2.37 3.07
N PRO A 91 29.97 3.27 2.19
CA PRO A 91 30.52 4.56 2.61
C PRO A 91 29.49 5.40 3.38
N GLY A 92 29.96 6.23 4.31
CA GLY A 92 29.11 7.18 5.03
C GLY A 92 28.42 6.63 6.28
N LEU A 93 28.97 5.57 6.89
CA LEU A 93 28.45 4.98 8.13
C LEU A 93 29.48 5.09 9.29
N PRO A 94 29.92 6.31 9.66
CA PRO A 94 31.00 6.49 10.65
C PRO A 94 30.66 5.96 12.05
N GLY A 95 29.37 5.95 12.43
CA GLY A 95 28.95 5.39 13.71
C GLY A 95 29.11 3.87 13.77
N LEU A 96 28.82 3.17 12.67
CA LEU A 96 29.07 1.74 12.53
C LEU A 96 30.57 1.44 12.49
N GLU A 97 31.36 2.23 11.76
CA GLU A 97 32.84 2.11 11.73
C GLU A 97 33.42 2.22 13.15
N ALA A 98 33.05 3.27 13.89
CA ALA A 98 33.48 3.46 15.28
C ALA A 98 33.01 2.34 16.22
N PHE A 99 31.82 1.78 15.99
CA PHE A 99 31.33 0.61 16.72
C PHE A 99 32.22 -0.62 16.47
N LEU A 100 32.58 -0.89 15.21
CA LEU A 100 33.43 -2.03 14.83
C LEU A 100 34.85 -1.88 15.40
N ASP A 101 35.40 -0.67 15.41
CA ASP A 101 36.69 -0.35 16.05
C ASP A 101 36.66 -0.68 17.54
N ARG A 102 35.59 -0.31 18.26
CA ARG A 102 35.42 -0.63 19.69
C ARG A 102 35.33 -2.13 19.96
N GLN A 103 34.77 -2.92 19.03
CA GLN A 103 34.74 -4.38 19.14
C GLN A 103 36.09 -5.03 18.78
N GLY A 104 37.02 -4.29 18.19
CA GLY A 104 38.28 -4.82 17.68
C GLY A 104 38.10 -5.72 16.45
N TRP A 105 37.04 -5.50 15.66
CA TRP A 105 36.76 -6.29 14.46
C TRP A 105 37.40 -5.68 13.21
N THR A 106 37.78 -6.54 12.27
CA THR A 106 38.30 -6.08 10.98
C THR A 106 37.15 -5.65 10.09
N TYR A 107 37.22 -4.44 9.53
CA TYR A 107 36.27 -4.00 8.53
C TYR A 107 36.95 -3.31 7.35
N ARG A 108 36.20 -3.18 6.26
CA ARG A 108 36.60 -2.40 5.08
C ARG A 108 35.40 -1.61 4.57
N VAL A 109 35.65 -0.38 4.14
CA VAL A 109 34.65 0.41 3.41
C VAL A 109 34.69 -0.01 1.94
N VAL A 110 33.54 -0.37 1.37
CA VAL A 110 33.41 -0.83 -0.03
C VAL A 110 32.60 0.17 -0.85
N ASN A 111 33.15 0.61 -1.98
CA ASN A 111 32.47 1.53 -2.91
C ASN A 111 31.67 0.79 -3.99
N SER A 112 31.93 -0.51 -4.14
CA SER A 112 31.27 -1.38 -5.12
C SER A 112 31.12 -2.80 -4.55
N PRO A 113 30.09 -3.56 -4.92
CA PRO A 113 29.97 -4.98 -4.59
C PRO A 113 31.17 -5.83 -4.99
N ALA A 114 31.95 -5.42 -5.99
CA ALA A 114 33.16 -6.12 -6.41
C ALA A 114 34.24 -6.16 -5.32
N GLU A 115 34.17 -5.26 -4.34
CA GLU A 115 35.14 -5.12 -3.25
C GLU A 115 34.77 -5.95 -2.00
N LEU A 116 33.60 -6.61 -2.00
CA LEU A 116 33.12 -7.43 -0.87
C LEU A 116 34.10 -8.56 -0.54
N GLY A 117 34.70 -9.18 -1.56
CA GLY A 117 35.77 -10.16 -1.42
C GLY A 117 35.43 -11.28 -0.42
N ASN A 118 36.33 -11.48 0.56
CA ASN A 118 36.22 -12.46 1.63
C ASN A 118 35.62 -11.89 2.94
N ALA A 119 34.85 -10.81 2.88
CA ALA A 119 34.07 -10.40 4.05
C ALA A 119 33.07 -11.50 4.46
N ASP A 120 32.69 -11.53 5.72
CA ASP A 120 31.68 -12.46 6.23
C ASP A 120 30.28 -11.85 6.18
N VAL A 121 30.19 -10.52 6.30
CA VAL A 121 28.94 -9.78 6.34
C VAL A 121 29.08 -8.42 5.68
N PHE A 122 28.05 -8.03 4.94
CA PHE A 122 27.93 -6.71 4.33
C PHE A 122 26.90 -5.85 5.07
N CYS A 123 27.27 -4.63 5.47
CA CYS A 123 26.40 -3.65 6.09
C CYS A 123 26.09 -2.53 5.09
N ALA A 124 24.81 -2.33 4.79
CA ALA A 124 24.37 -1.38 3.78
C ALA A 124 23.16 -0.54 4.24
N ASP A 125 23.25 0.78 4.08
CA ASP A 125 22.07 1.64 4.21
C ASP A 125 21.01 1.25 3.17
N ALA A 126 19.74 1.16 3.58
CA ALA A 126 18.63 0.79 2.71
C ALA A 126 18.37 1.82 1.59
N ASN A 127 18.90 3.03 1.72
CA ASN A 127 18.87 4.07 0.70
C ASN A 127 20.23 4.28 0.02
N THR A 128 21.11 3.26 0.04
CA THR A 128 22.37 3.30 -0.72
C THR A 128 22.16 3.68 -2.19
N GLY A 129 23.05 4.52 -2.72
CA GLY A 129 22.99 5.02 -4.10
C GLY A 129 23.45 4.02 -5.17
N TRP A 130 23.62 2.75 -4.83
CA TRP A 130 24.09 1.71 -5.74
C TRP A 130 23.10 1.42 -6.88
N SER A 131 23.65 1.06 -8.04
CA SER A 131 22.84 0.73 -9.23
C SER A 131 22.10 -0.60 -9.06
N ARG A 132 21.04 -0.83 -9.84
CA ARG A 132 20.33 -2.12 -9.86
C ARG A 132 21.28 -3.32 -10.08
N PRO A 133 22.21 -3.30 -11.07
CA PRO A 133 23.20 -4.36 -11.23
C PRO A 133 24.06 -4.57 -9.98
N ASP A 134 24.51 -3.50 -9.33
CA ASP A 134 25.36 -3.61 -8.13
C ASP A 134 24.62 -4.28 -6.96
N LEU A 135 23.38 -3.86 -6.71
CA LEU A 135 22.52 -4.46 -5.68
C LEU A 135 22.31 -5.95 -5.96
N ASN A 136 22.14 -6.35 -7.22
CA ASN A 136 22.02 -7.75 -7.60
C ASN A 136 23.31 -8.56 -7.36
N VAL A 137 24.48 -7.97 -7.59
CA VAL A 137 25.77 -8.62 -7.30
C VAL A 137 25.93 -8.82 -5.79
N ALA A 138 25.65 -7.80 -4.99
CA ALA A 138 25.69 -7.90 -3.53
C ALA A 138 24.71 -8.95 -3.00
N ARG A 139 23.49 -8.98 -3.54
CA ARG A 139 22.47 -9.98 -3.19
C ARG A 139 22.93 -11.40 -3.50
N ARG A 140 23.50 -11.65 -4.68
CA ARG A 140 24.06 -12.98 -5.04
C ARG A 140 25.21 -13.39 -4.14
N TRP A 141 26.06 -12.44 -3.77
CA TRP A 141 27.12 -12.70 -2.82
C TRP A 141 26.57 -13.18 -1.48
N VAL A 142 25.44 -12.64 -1.01
CA VAL A 142 24.72 -13.12 0.19
C VAL A 142 24.11 -14.50 -0.05
N GLU A 143 23.45 -14.73 -1.18
CA GLU A 143 22.84 -16.04 -1.56
C GLU A 143 23.85 -17.20 -1.45
N GLU A 144 25.13 -16.93 -1.76
CA GLU A 144 26.26 -17.88 -1.66
C GLU A 144 26.74 -18.17 -0.22
N GLY A 145 26.05 -17.69 0.82
CA GLY A 145 26.28 -18.08 2.21
C GLY A 145 26.84 -17.00 3.15
N ARG A 146 26.96 -15.75 2.69
CA ARG A 146 27.44 -14.64 3.51
C ARG A 146 26.30 -13.88 4.18
N GLY A 147 26.65 -12.93 5.05
CA GLY A 147 25.71 -12.12 5.81
C GLY A 147 25.34 -10.79 5.12
N LEU A 148 24.13 -10.30 5.38
CA LEU A 148 23.71 -8.92 5.10
C LEU A 148 23.05 -8.30 6.33
N LEU A 149 23.48 -7.11 6.72
CA LEU A 149 22.73 -6.23 7.59
C LEU A 149 22.34 -4.99 6.80
N THR A 150 21.06 -4.62 6.87
CA THR A 150 20.59 -3.37 6.27
C THR A 150 19.72 -2.59 7.22
N ALA A 151 19.90 -1.27 7.24
CA ALA A 151 19.13 -0.36 8.07
C ALA A 151 18.55 0.76 7.21
N GLY A 152 17.30 1.15 7.45
CA GLY A 152 16.63 2.17 6.65
C GLY A 152 15.49 2.81 7.39
N THR A 153 15.13 4.05 7.04
CA THR A 153 14.00 4.79 7.62
C THR A 153 12.97 5.06 6.52
N PRO A 154 12.13 4.06 6.16
CA PRO A 154 11.42 4.07 4.89
C PRO A 154 10.41 5.22 4.76
N TRP A 155 9.73 5.55 5.87
CA TRP A 155 8.74 6.64 5.93
C TRP A 155 9.35 8.04 5.73
N ALA A 156 10.67 8.20 5.90
CA ALA A 156 11.36 9.47 5.73
C ALA A 156 11.79 9.74 4.27
N TYR A 157 11.67 8.75 3.38
CA TYR A 157 12.01 8.91 1.98
C TYR A 157 10.78 9.45 1.24
N ASP A 158 10.77 10.75 0.94
CA ASP A 158 9.71 11.50 0.23
C ASP A 158 9.63 11.15 -1.26
N VAL A 159 9.41 9.87 -1.57
CA VAL A 159 9.41 9.33 -2.94
C VAL A 159 8.40 8.18 -3.04
N ASP A 160 7.67 8.13 -4.17
CA ASP A 160 6.77 7.05 -4.61
C ASP A 160 7.49 5.71 -4.79
N ARG A 161 8.20 5.22 -3.77
CA ARG A 161 8.94 3.97 -3.81
C ARG A 161 8.06 2.86 -3.29
N HIS A 162 7.26 2.32 -4.21
CA HIS A 162 6.74 0.96 -4.08
C HIS A 162 7.80 0.02 -3.49
N ALA A 163 7.36 -0.99 -2.74
CA ALA A 163 8.18 -2.05 -2.13
C ALA A 163 9.40 -2.51 -2.99
N THR A 164 9.32 -2.46 -4.32
CA THR A 164 10.36 -2.90 -5.28
C THR A 164 11.46 -1.89 -5.61
N GLU A 165 11.34 -0.64 -5.17
CA GLU A 165 12.20 0.46 -5.63
C GLU A 165 13.36 0.78 -4.69
N LEU A 166 13.12 0.69 -3.38
CA LEU A 166 14.11 0.96 -2.34
C LEU A 166 15.32 0.01 -2.47
N ALA A 167 16.53 0.54 -2.36
CA ALA A 167 17.75 -0.25 -2.52
C ALA A 167 17.84 -1.39 -1.49
N GLY A 168 17.46 -1.12 -0.23
CA GLY A 168 17.35 -2.11 0.84
C GLY A 168 16.38 -3.23 0.49
N ASN A 169 15.21 -2.93 -0.07
CA ASN A 169 14.25 -3.95 -0.51
C ASN A 169 14.79 -4.79 -1.68
N ARG A 170 15.61 -4.21 -2.56
CA ARG A 170 16.29 -4.98 -3.61
C ARG A 170 17.37 -5.90 -3.05
N LEU A 171 18.13 -5.45 -2.04
CA LEU A 171 19.09 -6.31 -1.34
C LEU A 171 18.39 -7.45 -0.59
N LEU A 172 17.21 -7.18 -0.03
CA LEU A 172 16.39 -8.16 0.67
C LEU A 172 15.55 -9.05 -0.27
N SER A 173 15.58 -8.83 -1.59
CA SER A 173 14.75 -9.58 -2.53
C SER A 173 15.03 -11.08 -2.48
N GLY A 174 13.99 -11.88 -2.24
CA GLY A 174 14.09 -13.34 -2.03
C GLY A 174 14.22 -13.77 -0.57
N SER A 175 14.37 -12.83 0.37
CA SER A 175 14.46 -13.14 1.81
C SER A 175 13.10 -13.19 2.51
N GLY A 176 12.02 -12.76 1.87
CA GLY A 176 10.72 -12.63 2.54
C GLY A 176 10.65 -11.47 3.55
N LEU A 177 11.52 -10.46 3.41
CA LEU A 177 11.53 -9.22 4.17
C LEU A 177 11.34 -8.03 3.23
N VAL A 178 10.56 -7.03 3.64
CA VAL A 178 10.46 -5.76 2.94
C VAL A 178 10.27 -4.62 3.95
N PHE A 179 11.03 -3.54 3.75
CA PHE A 179 10.77 -2.26 4.38
C PHE A 179 9.49 -1.66 3.81
N ALA A 180 8.55 -1.34 4.70
CA ALA A 180 7.30 -0.68 4.37
C ALA A 180 7.33 0.79 4.81
N GLU A 181 6.50 1.62 4.16
CA GLU A 181 6.38 3.06 4.47
C GLU A 181 5.62 3.33 5.77
N GLY A 182 4.99 2.30 6.36
CA GLY A 182 4.42 2.40 7.70
C GLY A 182 5.49 2.73 8.74
N TYR A 183 5.07 3.38 9.82
CA TYR A 183 5.89 3.53 11.01
C TYR A 183 5.22 2.87 12.21
N THR A 184 6.02 2.64 13.23
CA THR A 184 5.59 2.19 14.55
C THR A 184 5.86 3.34 15.52
N TRP A 185 5.05 3.46 16.57
CA TRP A 185 5.27 4.46 17.61
C TRP A 185 5.18 3.82 19.00
N PRO A 186 6.10 2.90 19.33
CA PRO A 186 6.17 2.36 20.69
C PRO A 186 6.54 3.48 21.69
N ASN A 187 6.54 3.16 22.98
CA ASN A 187 7.27 3.99 23.93
C ASN A 187 8.76 3.95 23.59
N THR A 188 9.22 4.91 22.78
CA THR A 188 10.56 4.97 22.20
C THR A 188 11.65 5.20 23.25
N ASP A 189 11.29 5.54 24.48
CA ASP A 189 12.20 5.69 25.61
C ASP A 189 12.51 4.37 26.34
N ASP A 190 11.68 3.33 26.19
CA ASP A 190 11.91 2.02 26.81
C ASP A 190 11.23 0.89 26.02
N ILE A 191 11.90 0.45 24.95
CA ILE A 191 11.47 -0.70 24.18
C ILE A 191 12.17 -1.95 24.74
N ARG A 192 11.41 -2.78 25.45
CA ARG A 192 11.92 -4.04 26.01
C ARG A 192 12.04 -5.10 24.92
N VAL A 193 13.27 -5.55 24.70
CA VAL A 193 13.56 -6.68 23.80
C VAL A 193 13.40 -7.97 24.57
N SER A 194 12.39 -8.76 24.22
CA SER A 194 12.12 -10.04 24.86
C SER A 194 13.25 -11.04 24.62
N VAL A 195 13.57 -11.83 25.66
CA VAL A 195 14.43 -13.01 25.52
C VAL A 195 13.68 -14.19 24.89
N GLU A 196 12.35 -14.18 24.99
CA GLU A 196 11.49 -15.13 24.28
C GLU A 196 11.38 -14.70 22.82
N SER A 197 11.38 -15.68 21.91
CA SER A 197 11.22 -15.39 20.49
C SER A 197 9.82 -14.83 20.25
N PRO A 198 9.67 -13.76 19.44
CA PRO A 198 8.36 -13.26 19.11
C PRO A 198 7.55 -14.31 18.33
N SER A 199 6.23 -14.13 18.29
CA SER A 199 5.31 -15.12 17.73
C SER A 199 5.52 -15.32 16.23
N PRO A 200 5.49 -16.57 15.73
CA PRO A 200 5.50 -16.85 14.28
C PRO A 200 4.34 -16.20 13.52
N LEU A 201 3.23 -15.90 14.19
CA LEU A 201 2.07 -15.20 13.59
C LEU A 201 2.39 -13.75 13.20
N GLN A 202 3.57 -13.24 13.57
CA GLN A 202 4.05 -11.93 13.14
C GLN A 202 4.70 -11.98 11.75
N THR A 203 4.95 -13.18 11.20
CA THR A 203 5.30 -13.44 9.80
C THR A 203 4.03 -13.74 9.01
N ALA A 204 3.76 -12.95 7.96
CA ALA A 204 2.51 -12.99 7.22
C ALA A 204 2.22 -14.33 6.52
N SER A 205 3.22 -15.03 5.97
CA SER A 205 3.00 -16.35 5.36
C SER A 205 2.63 -17.42 6.38
N LEU A 206 3.26 -17.40 7.55
CA LEU A 206 2.94 -18.28 8.68
C LEU A 206 1.57 -17.93 9.28
N ALA A 207 1.26 -16.65 9.41
CA ALA A 207 -0.05 -16.14 9.83
C ALA A 207 -1.14 -16.58 8.85
N LEU A 208 -0.87 -16.53 7.54
CA LEU A 208 -1.79 -16.96 6.49
C LEU A 208 -2.05 -18.46 6.61
N THR A 209 -0.98 -19.27 6.73
CA THR A 209 -1.07 -20.72 6.89
C THR A 209 -1.90 -21.11 8.13
N ALA A 210 -1.67 -20.43 9.25
CA ALA A 210 -2.42 -20.63 10.49
C ALA A 210 -3.90 -20.26 10.31
N MET A 211 -4.18 -19.10 9.72
CA MET A 211 -5.55 -18.61 9.50
C MET A 211 -6.32 -19.47 8.49
N VAL A 212 -5.67 -19.94 7.42
CA VAL A 212 -6.23 -20.92 6.47
C VAL A 212 -6.59 -22.23 7.17
N SER A 213 -5.67 -22.76 7.99
CA SER A 213 -5.91 -23.97 8.77
C SER A 213 -7.05 -23.78 9.78
N HIS A 214 -7.19 -22.57 10.32
CA HIS A 214 -8.27 -22.20 11.21
C HIS A 214 -9.64 -22.21 10.53
N VAL A 215 -9.79 -21.52 9.40
CA VAL A 215 -11.08 -21.48 8.69
C VAL A 215 -11.49 -22.85 8.13
N GLN A 216 -10.51 -23.73 7.86
CA GLN A 216 -10.74 -25.11 7.44
C GLN A 216 -11.04 -26.08 8.59
N GLY A 217 -11.08 -25.60 9.84
CA GLY A 217 -11.36 -26.41 11.03
C GLY A 217 -10.25 -27.41 11.39
N ARG A 218 -9.02 -27.21 10.89
CA ARG A 218 -7.87 -28.08 11.18
C ARG A 218 -7.15 -27.69 12.47
N VAL A 219 -7.14 -26.40 12.78
CA VAL A 219 -6.53 -25.81 13.99
C VAL A 219 -7.50 -24.80 14.58
N GLU A 220 -7.60 -24.72 15.90
CA GLU A 220 -8.35 -23.66 16.56
C GLU A 220 -7.40 -22.54 17.00
N MET A 221 -7.59 -21.32 16.47
CA MET A 221 -6.87 -20.13 16.92
C MET A 221 -7.73 -19.36 17.91
N THR A 222 -7.14 -18.94 19.02
CA THR A 222 -7.76 -17.99 19.94
C THR A 222 -8.01 -16.64 19.26
N LEU A 223 -8.92 -15.83 19.80
CA LEU A 223 -9.19 -14.51 19.22
C LEU A 223 -7.95 -13.61 19.20
N ASP A 224 -7.06 -13.72 20.19
CA ASP A 224 -5.83 -12.92 20.24
C ASP A 224 -4.79 -13.39 19.21
N GLU A 225 -4.68 -14.70 18.96
CA GLU A 225 -3.87 -15.22 17.85
C GLU A 225 -4.43 -14.78 16.50
N GLN A 226 -5.76 -14.82 16.31
CA GLN A 226 -6.39 -14.36 15.08
C GLN A 226 -6.16 -12.86 14.86
N ARG A 227 -6.24 -12.04 15.92
CA ARG A 227 -5.94 -10.59 15.85
C ARG A 227 -4.48 -10.33 15.48
N LEU A 228 -3.54 -11.06 16.10
CA LEU A 228 -2.12 -10.93 15.80
C LEU A 228 -1.83 -11.31 14.34
N ALA A 229 -2.34 -12.47 13.89
CA ALA A 229 -2.22 -12.92 12.51
C ALA A 229 -2.85 -11.91 11.54
N ALA A 230 -4.04 -11.38 11.85
CA ALA A 230 -4.71 -10.39 11.02
C ALA A 230 -3.88 -9.11 10.87
N ARG A 231 -3.19 -8.62 11.92
CA ARG A 231 -2.31 -7.45 11.80
C ARG A 231 -1.15 -7.68 10.83
N SER A 232 -0.49 -8.83 10.89
CA SER A 232 0.58 -9.17 9.94
C SER A 232 0.07 -9.33 8.52
N LEU A 233 -1.10 -9.96 8.34
CA LEU A 233 -1.74 -10.10 7.03
C LEU A 233 -2.20 -8.75 6.47
N SER A 234 -2.81 -7.89 7.27
CA SER A 234 -3.20 -6.52 6.88
C SER A 234 -2.00 -5.73 6.37
N SER A 235 -0.86 -5.86 7.06
CA SER A 235 0.38 -5.19 6.67
C SER A 235 0.91 -5.71 5.34
N ALA A 236 0.99 -7.04 5.18
CA ALA A 236 1.38 -7.67 3.92
C ALA A 236 0.44 -7.28 2.77
N ILE A 237 -0.87 -7.35 2.96
CA ILE A 237 -1.88 -6.97 1.96
C ILE A 237 -1.70 -5.50 1.54
N ARG A 238 -1.43 -4.60 2.49
CA ARG A 238 -1.24 -3.18 2.20
C ARG A 238 0.01 -2.95 1.35
N TRP A 239 1.16 -3.48 1.77
CA TRP A 239 2.47 -3.05 1.27
C TRP A 239 3.04 -3.92 0.15
N LEU A 240 2.62 -5.17 0.05
CA LEU A 240 3.09 -6.07 -1.01
C LEU A 240 2.35 -5.76 -2.33
N PRO A 241 3.06 -5.66 -3.47
CA PRO A 241 2.44 -5.72 -4.79
C PRO A 241 1.57 -6.96 -4.96
N TRP A 242 0.36 -6.81 -5.50
CA TRP A 242 -0.59 -7.93 -5.67
C TRP A 242 -0.05 -9.13 -6.46
N ARG A 243 1.02 -8.93 -7.25
CA ARG A 243 1.66 -9.96 -8.10
C ARG A 243 2.57 -10.91 -7.33
N PHE A 244 2.82 -10.68 -6.04
CA PHE A 244 3.58 -11.64 -5.24
C PHE A 244 2.78 -12.91 -4.98
N GLU A 245 3.47 -14.04 -4.94
CA GLU A 245 2.91 -15.39 -4.70
C GLU A 245 2.05 -15.46 -3.42
N PHE A 246 2.36 -14.61 -2.42
CA PHE A 246 1.55 -14.41 -1.22
C PHE A 246 0.05 -14.24 -1.51
N PHE A 247 -0.33 -13.54 -2.60
CA PHE A 247 -1.73 -13.31 -2.93
C PHE A 247 -2.39 -14.52 -3.61
N GLU A 248 -1.63 -15.42 -4.23
CA GLU A 248 -2.13 -16.70 -4.73
C GLU A 248 -2.45 -17.65 -3.56
N GLU A 249 -1.61 -17.66 -2.52
CA GLU A 249 -1.88 -18.40 -1.29
C GLU A 249 -3.06 -17.82 -0.53
N ALA A 250 -3.23 -16.48 -0.54
CA ALA A 250 -4.34 -15.80 0.11
C ALA A 250 -5.70 -16.17 -0.49
N ASP A 251 -5.75 -16.62 -1.74
CA ASP A 251 -6.98 -17.17 -2.34
C ASP A 251 -7.47 -18.43 -1.60
N ALA A 252 -6.59 -19.22 -0.98
CA ALA A 252 -6.98 -20.37 -0.16
C ALA A 252 -7.75 -19.96 1.11
N LEU A 253 -7.40 -18.80 1.70
CA LEU A 253 -8.13 -18.26 2.85
C LEU A 253 -9.55 -17.90 2.46
N ARG A 254 -9.74 -17.28 1.29
CA ARG A 254 -11.06 -16.97 0.74
C ARG A 254 -11.87 -18.24 0.49
N ALA A 255 -11.29 -19.23 -0.19
CA ALA A 255 -11.96 -20.50 -0.48
C ALA A 255 -12.36 -21.26 0.81
N GLY A 256 -11.51 -21.24 1.83
CA GLY A 256 -11.78 -21.88 3.12
C GLY A 256 -12.81 -21.17 3.99
N SER A 257 -13.05 -19.86 3.76
CA SER A 257 -13.96 -19.04 4.58
C SER A 257 -15.41 -19.04 4.10
N GLY A 258 -15.68 -19.60 2.91
CA GLY A 258 -17.00 -19.58 2.27
C GLY A 258 -17.20 -18.41 1.31
N ASP A 259 -18.44 -18.14 0.95
CA ASP A 259 -18.80 -17.16 -0.08
C ASP A 259 -18.44 -15.72 0.30
N ALA A 260 -18.31 -14.87 -0.72
CA ALA A 260 -18.12 -13.43 -0.57
C ALA A 260 -19.21 -12.82 0.32
N PHE A 261 -18.83 -11.98 1.27
CA PHE A 261 -19.75 -11.41 2.25
C PHE A 261 -20.09 -9.95 1.92
N VAL A 262 -21.30 -9.55 2.33
CA VAL A 262 -21.76 -8.16 2.21
C VAL A 262 -21.38 -7.39 3.47
N ILE A 263 -20.71 -6.25 3.32
CA ILE A 263 -20.54 -5.25 4.38
C ILE A 263 -21.58 -4.15 4.16
N SER A 264 -22.40 -3.90 5.17
CA SER A 264 -23.43 -2.85 5.15
C SER A 264 -23.70 -2.32 6.55
N ALA A 265 -24.45 -1.22 6.68
CA ALA A 265 -24.90 -0.73 7.98
C ALA A 265 -25.68 -1.78 8.80
N ASN A 266 -26.43 -2.66 8.12
CA ASN A 266 -27.17 -3.77 8.75
C ASN A 266 -26.31 -5.02 9.01
N ASN A 267 -25.13 -5.11 8.41
CA ASN A 267 -24.17 -6.20 8.60
C ASN A 267 -22.74 -5.63 8.71
N PRO A 268 -22.43 -4.86 9.77
CA PRO A 268 -21.14 -4.19 9.88
C PRO A 268 -20.04 -5.22 10.19
N LEU A 269 -18.88 -5.05 9.57
CA LEU A 269 -17.67 -5.82 9.89
C LEU A 269 -16.97 -5.16 11.07
N ARG A 270 -16.83 -5.87 12.19
CA ARG A 270 -16.12 -5.36 13.38
C ARG A 270 -14.72 -5.95 13.47
N LYS A 271 -13.70 -5.14 13.19
CA LYS A 271 -12.32 -5.60 12.92
C LYS A 271 -11.75 -6.49 14.03
N GLU A 272 -11.85 -6.04 15.27
CA GLU A 272 -11.24 -6.70 16.43
C GLU A 272 -12.06 -7.88 16.97
N GLN A 273 -13.29 -8.07 16.49
CA GLN A 273 -14.11 -9.26 16.80
C GLN A 273 -14.19 -10.23 15.62
N GLN A 274 -13.83 -9.80 14.41
CA GLN A 274 -13.92 -10.58 13.18
C GLN A 274 -12.62 -10.47 12.36
N PRO A 275 -11.46 -10.86 12.92
CA PRO A 275 -10.15 -10.70 12.27
C PRO A 275 -10.04 -11.42 10.92
N VAL A 276 -10.58 -12.64 10.79
CA VAL A 276 -10.63 -13.36 9.50
C VAL A 276 -11.40 -12.55 8.45
N ARG A 277 -12.58 -12.03 8.84
CA ARG A 277 -13.44 -11.24 7.94
C ARG A 277 -12.75 -9.94 7.53
N ARG A 278 -12.02 -9.29 8.44
CA ARG A 278 -11.19 -8.11 8.17
C ARG A 278 -10.16 -8.40 7.07
N VAL A 279 -9.38 -9.47 7.22
CA VAL A 279 -8.32 -9.85 6.25
C VAL A 279 -8.92 -10.11 4.88
N LEU A 280 -10.04 -10.84 4.80
CA LEU A 280 -10.72 -11.12 3.53
C LEU A 280 -11.22 -9.84 2.83
N ALA A 281 -11.76 -8.89 3.60
CA ALA A 281 -12.21 -7.60 3.05
C ALA A 281 -11.03 -6.76 2.54
N GLU A 282 -9.92 -6.73 3.28
CA GLU A 282 -8.70 -6.05 2.87
C GLU A 282 -8.09 -6.68 1.60
N LEU A 283 -8.11 -8.01 1.51
CA LEU A 283 -7.69 -8.75 0.32
C LEU A 283 -8.57 -8.40 -0.89
N GLU A 284 -9.89 -8.40 -0.74
CA GLU A 284 -10.80 -8.01 -1.81
C GLU A 284 -10.54 -6.58 -2.30
N MET A 285 -10.35 -5.61 -1.38
CA MET A 285 -10.00 -4.23 -1.75
C MET A 285 -8.69 -4.16 -2.53
N LYS A 286 -7.63 -4.81 -2.01
CA LYS A 286 -6.30 -4.81 -2.65
C LYS A 286 -6.36 -5.36 -4.08
N LEU A 287 -7.04 -6.49 -4.25
CA LEU A 287 -7.15 -7.13 -5.56
C LEU A 287 -8.06 -6.33 -6.51
N ALA A 288 -9.15 -5.74 -6.00
CA ALA A 288 -10.02 -4.88 -6.79
C ALA A 288 -9.31 -3.59 -7.28
N GLU A 289 -8.40 -3.07 -6.47
CA GLU A 289 -7.65 -1.84 -6.75
C GLU A 289 -6.52 -2.10 -7.76
N GLU A 290 -5.72 -3.16 -7.57
CA GLU A 290 -4.47 -3.33 -8.31
C GLU A 290 -4.51 -4.34 -9.47
N ARG A 291 -5.51 -5.24 -9.52
CA ARG A 291 -5.58 -6.22 -10.63
C ARG A 291 -5.92 -5.52 -11.96
N PRO A 292 -5.50 -6.09 -13.10
CA PRO A 292 -5.92 -5.63 -14.42
C PRO A 292 -7.45 -5.64 -14.52
N ALA A 293 -8.03 -4.68 -15.25
CA ALA A 293 -9.48 -4.53 -15.37
C ALA A 293 -10.22 -5.83 -15.75
N THR A 294 -9.61 -6.70 -16.57
CA THR A 294 -10.18 -7.97 -17.00
C THR A 294 -10.27 -9.04 -15.89
N GLN A 295 -9.65 -8.82 -14.74
CA GLN A 295 -9.67 -9.72 -13.58
C GLN A 295 -10.47 -9.15 -12.40
N VAL A 296 -11.03 -7.94 -12.55
CA VAL A 296 -11.87 -7.32 -11.53
C VAL A 296 -13.26 -7.94 -11.63
N THR A 297 -13.82 -8.31 -10.47
CA THR A 297 -15.17 -8.84 -10.34
C THR A 297 -16.00 -7.94 -9.45
N ALA A 298 -17.32 -7.95 -9.62
CA ALA A 298 -18.22 -7.14 -8.80
C ALA A 298 -18.19 -7.61 -7.34
N SER A 299 -17.98 -6.68 -6.41
CA SER A 299 -18.20 -6.94 -4.99
C SER A 299 -19.71 -7.10 -4.73
N PRO A 300 -20.15 -8.10 -3.96
CA PRO A 300 -21.55 -8.19 -3.53
C PRO A 300 -22.02 -6.94 -2.77
N SER A 301 -21.10 -6.24 -2.11
CA SER A 301 -21.42 -5.00 -1.37
C SER A 301 -21.71 -3.82 -2.29
N ALA A 302 -21.29 -3.87 -3.55
CA ALA A 302 -21.56 -2.82 -4.54
C ALA A 302 -23.07 -2.57 -4.70
N ALA A 303 -23.89 -3.61 -4.53
CA ALA A 303 -25.34 -3.48 -4.63
C ALA A 303 -25.97 -2.64 -3.50
N ILE A 304 -25.31 -2.57 -2.34
CA ILE A 304 -25.72 -1.74 -1.21
C ILE A 304 -25.15 -0.34 -1.36
N PHE A 305 -23.84 -0.25 -1.64
CA PHE A 305 -23.14 1.02 -1.80
C PHE A 305 -21.93 0.82 -2.73
N PRO A 306 -21.79 1.62 -3.81
CA PRO A 306 -22.59 2.80 -4.18
C PRO A 306 -23.94 2.49 -4.86
N GLY A 307 -24.27 1.24 -5.18
CA GLY A 307 -25.57 0.85 -5.72
C GLY A 307 -25.46 0.06 -7.03
N SER A 308 -26.56 -0.63 -7.38
CA SER A 308 -26.63 -1.43 -8.60
C SER A 308 -27.16 -0.64 -9.79
N VAL A 309 -26.64 -0.94 -10.97
CA VAL A 309 -27.26 -0.53 -12.24
C VAL A 309 -28.10 -1.70 -12.76
N ALA A 310 -29.29 -1.41 -13.29
CA ALA A 310 -30.16 -2.43 -13.87
C ALA A 310 -29.48 -3.17 -15.03
N GLU A 311 -29.67 -4.49 -15.12
CA GLU A 311 -29.00 -5.35 -16.12
C GLU A 311 -29.31 -4.93 -17.57
N ASN A 312 -30.48 -4.36 -17.82
CA ASN A 312 -30.93 -3.88 -19.12
C ASN A 312 -30.56 -2.41 -19.40
N ALA A 313 -29.75 -1.77 -18.54
CA ALA A 313 -29.29 -0.41 -18.79
C ALA A 313 -28.49 -0.33 -20.09
N VAL A 314 -28.84 0.65 -20.92
CA VAL A 314 -28.18 0.88 -22.21
C VAL A 314 -26.71 1.21 -21.99
N ARG A 315 -25.84 0.49 -22.71
CA ARG A 315 -24.40 0.79 -22.77
C ARG A 315 -24.15 1.84 -23.82
N LEU A 316 -23.38 2.85 -23.45
CA LEU A 316 -23.10 4.01 -24.27
C LEU A 316 -21.66 3.99 -24.79
N THR A 317 -21.50 4.54 -25.99
CA THR A 317 -20.22 4.91 -26.58
C THR A 317 -20.31 6.37 -26.98
N GLU A 318 -19.63 7.23 -26.24
CA GLU A 318 -19.77 8.69 -26.36
C GLU A 318 -18.42 9.37 -26.38
N VAL A 319 -18.33 10.47 -27.13
CA VAL A 319 -17.19 11.39 -27.11
C VAL A 319 -17.67 12.68 -26.46
N ILE A 320 -17.02 13.10 -25.38
CA ILE A 320 -17.35 14.34 -24.68
C ILE A 320 -16.18 15.32 -24.75
N SER A 321 -16.49 16.60 -24.95
CA SER A 321 -15.51 17.69 -24.84
C SER A 321 -15.33 18.06 -23.38
N MET A 322 -14.10 17.98 -22.88
CA MET A 322 -13.77 18.27 -21.48
C MET A 322 -12.65 19.30 -21.41
N ASN A 323 -12.76 20.27 -20.49
CA ASN A 323 -11.65 21.15 -20.17
C ASN A 323 -10.64 20.43 -19.26
N LEU A 324 -9.51 20.03 -19.83
CA LEU A 324 -8.40 19.39 -19.12
C LEU A 324 -7.32 20.40 -18.70
N SER A 325 -7.72 21.62 -18.35
CA SER A 325 -6.87 22.58 -17.63
C SER A 325 -7.12 22.53 -16.12
N ASN A 326 -6.03 22.64 -15.35
CA ASN A 326 -5.97 22.74 -13.90
C ASN A 326 -4.85 23.70 -13.52
N ASP A 327 -5.13 25.00 -13.63
CA ASP A 327 -4.23 26.02 -13.13
C ASP A 327 -4.13 25.93 -11.60
N PRO A 328 -2.92 25.84 -11.02
CA PRO A 328 -2.78 25.75 -9.57
C PRO A 328 -3.38 27.00 -8.93
N ALA A 329 -4.51 26.82 -8.25
CA ALA A 329 -5.32 27.93 -7.73
C ALA A 329 -4.61 28.76 -6.64
N MET A 330 -3.48 28.29 -6.07
CA MET A 330 -2.80 28.98 -4.96
C MET A 330 -1.28 28.72 -4.87
N ASP A 331 -0.59 29.62 -4.17
CA ASP A 331 0.81 29.48 -3.76
C ASP A 331 1.05 28.15 -3.03
N HIS A 332 2.05 27.39 -3.49
CA HIS A 332 2.56 26.14 -2.90
C HIS A 332 2.81 26.17 -1.38
N ARG A 333 2.95 27.36 -0.77
CA ARG A 333 3.15 27.53 0.68
C ARG A 333 1.87 27.37 1.52
N ARG A 334 0.69 27.28 0.90
CA ARG A 334 -0.58 27.05 1.61
C ARG A 334 -0.91 25.55 1.65
N LEU A 335 -0.29 24.83 2.58
CA LEU A 335 -0.36 23.37 2.73
C LEU A 335 -1.78 22.78 2.73
N TYR A 336 -2.76 23.47 3.30
CA TYR A 336 -4.16 22.98 3.39
C TYR A 336 -5.02 23.28 2.15
N ALA A 337 -4.53 24.07 1.19
CA ALA A 337 -5.30 24.47 0.01
C ALA A 337 -5.27 23.42 -1.11
N GLY A 338 -4.48 22.35 -0.97
CA GLY A 338 -4.38 21.31 -2.01
C GLY A 338 -3.85 21.84 -3.35
N ALA A 339 -2.96 22.83 -3.36
CA ALA A 339 -2.49 23.52 -4.57
C ALA A 339 -1.82 22.61 -5.62
N ARG A 340 -1.48 21.36 -5.26
CA ARG A 340 -0.94 20.31 -6.14
C ARG A 340 -1.92 19.17 -6.40
N ALA A 341 -3.14 19.26 -5.90
CA ALA A 341 -4.14 18.21 -6.05
C ALA A 341 -4.60 18.10 -7.50
N LYS A 342 -4.91 16.87 -7.92
CA LYS A 342 -5.64 16.64 -9.16
C LYS A 342 -7.08 17.13 -8.98
N VAL A 343 -7.62 17.81 -9.97
CA VAL A 343 -9.04 18.23 -9.97
C VAL A 343 -9.88 17.17 -10.66
N MET A 344 -11.00 16.78 -10.05
CA MET A 344 -11.97 15.86 -10.63
C MET A 344 -12.85 16.61 -11.66
N LYS A 345 -13.00 16.06 -12.85
CA LYS A 345 -13.91 16.56 -13.90
C LYS A 345 -15.00 15.53 -14.13
N SER A 346 -16.24 15.95 -13.90
CA SER A 346 -17.44 15.13 -14.06
C SER A 346 -17.66 14.73 -15.53
N THR A 347 -17.98 13.46 -15.75
CA THR A 347 -18.25 12.93 -17.11
C THR A 347 -19.74 12.76 -17.39
N GLY A 348 -20.58 12.59 -16.35
CA GLY A 348 -21.97 12.18 -16.50
C GLY A 348 -22.13 10.68 -16.77
N PHE A 349 -21.08 9.88 -16.58
CA PHE A 349 -21.12 8.43 -16.75
C PHE A 349 -20.92 7.67 -15.44
N TYR A 350 -21.39 6.44 -15.42
CA TYR A 350 -21.30 5.49 -14.32
C TYR A 350 -20.68 4.18 -14.80
N ALA A 351 -19.72 3.65 -14.04
CA ALA A 351 -19.13 2.33 -14.25
C ALA A 351 -19.97 1.27 -13.53
N ILE A 352 -20.39 0.23 -14.24
CA ILE A 352 -21.08 -0.91 -13.62
C ILE A 352 -20.07 -1.73 -12.82
N PRO A 353 -20.39 -2.13 -11.56
CA PRO A 353 -19.53 -2.99 -10.75
C PRO A 353 -19.04 -4.22 -11.54
N GLY A 354 -17.73 -4.45 -11.56
CA GLY A 354 -17.08 -5.59 -12.21
C GLY A 354 -17.09 -5.60 -13.75
N VAL A 355 -17.68 -4.60 -14.41
CA VAL A 355 -17.75 -4.54 -15.87
C VAL A 355 -16.66 -3.64 -16.42
N VAL A 356 -15.96 -4.13 -17.44
CA VAL A 356 -14.94 -3.36 -18.14
C VAL A 356 -15.60 -2.30 -19.02
N PHE A 357 -15.12 -1.06 -18.90
CA PHE A 357 -15.35 0.02 -19.85
C PHE A 357 -14.01 0.47 -20.44
N ARG A 358 -14.05 1.29 -21.50
CA ARG A 358 -12.83 1.82 -22.13
C ARG A 358 -12.84 3.34 -22.14
N VAL A 359 -11.63 3.90 -22.03
CA VAL A 359 -11.38 5.34 -22.16
C VAL A 359 -10.29 5.57 -23.20
N ASP A 360 -10.43 6.64 -23.97
CA ASP A 360 -9.42 7.14 -24.90
C ASP A 360 -9.18 8.63 -24.69
N LEU A 361 -7.90 9.01 -24.69
CA LEU A 361 -7.43 10.39 -24.76
C LEU A 361 -6.62 10.60 -26.05
N PRO A 362 -6.46 11.85 -26.51
CA PRO A 362 -5.47 12.15 -27.53
C PRO A 362 -4.08 11.66 -27.13
N ASN A 363 -3.34 11.09 -28.09
CA ASN A 363 -2.02 10.49 -27.86
C ASN A 363 -1.02 11.43 -27.15
N ALA A 364 -1.15 12.75 -27.34
CA ALA A 364 -0.28 13.74 -26.71
C ALA A 364 -0.45 13.84 -25.18
N LEU A 365 -1.54 13.30 -24.62
CA LEU A 365 -1.87 13.34 -23.20
C LEU A 365 -1.66 11.99 -22.48
N LEU A 366 -1.38 10.91 -23.21
CA LEU A 366 -1.10 9.61 -22.60
C LEU A 366 0.16 9.68 -21.73
N GLY A 367 0.09 9.19 -20.49
CA GLY A 367 1.23 9.20 -19.57
C GLY A 367 1.60 10.59 -19.05
N ARG A 368 0.68 11.57 -19.12
CA ARG A 368 0.89 12.94 -18.63
C ARG A 368 0.26 13.20 -17.25
N GLY A 369 -0.12 12.15 -16.53
CA GLY A 369 -0.72 12.21 -15.20
C GLY A 369 -2.25 12.36 -15.19
N VAL A 370 -2.93 12.30 -16.34
CA VAL A 370 -4.40 12.27 -16.42
C VAL A 370 -4.90 10.89 -16.01
N GLU A 371 -5.83 10.82 -15.06
CA GLU A 371 -6.37 9.55 -14.58
C GLU A 371 -7.87 9.44 -14.81
N VAL A 372 -8.36 8.21 -14.87
CA VAL A 372 -9.77 7.94 -14.56
C VAL A 372 -9.89 7.64 -13.08
N LEU A 373 -10.88 8.26 -12.44
CA LEU A 373 -11.36 7.92 -11.10
C LEU A 373 -12.76 7.33 -11.23
N VAL A 374 -12.96 6.14 -10.66
CA VAL A 374 -14.29 5.52 -10.52
C VAL A 374 -14.71 5.60 -9.06
N GLY A 375 -15.84 6.28 -8.81
CA GLY A 375 -16.43 6.52 -7.49
C GLY A 375 -16.10 7.89 -6.91
N ALA A 376 -17.12 8.58 -6.38
CA ALA A 376 -16.99 9.91 -5.77
C ALA A 376 -16.48 9.87 -4.31
N HIS A 377 -16.65 8.73 -3.64
CA HIS A 377 -16.39 8.56 -2.20
C HIS A 377 -14.93 8.17 -1.95
N THR A 378 -14.03 9.14 -2.07
CA THR A 378 -12.58 8.94 -1.92
C THR A 378 -12.11 8.87 -0.47
N ASP A 379 -13.02 8.88 0.50
CA ASP A 379 -12.72 8.79 1.93
C ASP A 379 -12.38 7.35 2.34
N ASP A 380 -11.24 7.20 3.03
CA ASP A 380 -10.82 5.93 3.64
C ASP A 380 -11.34 5.83 5.08
N VAL A 381 -12.26 4.90 5.31
CA VAL A 381 -12.85 4.64 6.64
C VAL A 381 -12.23 3.44 7.37
N SER A 382 -11.07 2.95 6.91
CA SER A 382 -10.38 1.78 7.50
C SER A 382 -10.02 2.00 8.97
N GLY A 383 -9.82 3.25 9.39
CA GLY A 383 -9.56 3.63 10.77
C GLY A 383 -10.71 3.35 11.75
N ARG A 384 -11.95 3.20 11.27
CA ARG A 384 -13.12 2.89 12.14
C ARG A 384 -13.05 1.47 12.68
N ASP A 385 -13.51 1.26 13.92
CA ASP A 385 -13.58 -0.07 14.56
C ASP A 385 -14.57 -1.02 13.87
N ALA A 386 -15.66 -0.44 13.36
CA ALA A 386 -16.68 -1.14 12.58
C ALA A 386 -16.80 -0.51 11.19
N TRP A 387 -16.89 -1.35 10.17
CA TRP A 387 -17.09 -0.96 8.79
C TRP A 387 -18.54 -1.24 8.40
N GLU A 388 -19.28 -0.17 8.10
CA GLU A 388 -20.66 -0.22 7.59
C GLU A 388 -20.71 -0.21 6.05
N ARG A 389 -19.54 -0.07 5.41
CA ARG A 389 -19.28 -0.27 3.98
C ARG A 389 -17.83 -0.70 3.83
N TYR A 390 -17.43 -1.17 2.67
CA TYR A 390 -16.01 -1.37 2.37
C TYR A 390 -15.22 -0.07 2.59
N PRO A 391 -14.05 -0.11 3.26
CA PRO A 391 -13.29 1.09 3.60
C PRO A 391 -12.92 1.98 2.42
N ARG A 392 -12.42 1.35 1.34
CA ARG A 392 -12.08 2.00 0.07
C ARG A 392 -12.86 1.34 -1.04
N ILE A 393 -13.56 2.14 -1.83
CA ILE A 393 -14.42 1.66 -2.92
C ILE A 393 -14.10 2.31 -4.27
N THR A 394 -13.11 3.19 -4.32
CA THR A 394 -12.72 3.89 -5.54
C THR A 394 -11.60 3.17 -6.27
N ARG A 395 -11.53 3.34 -7.58
CA ARG A 395 -10.36 2.96 -8.39
C ARG A 395 -9.81 4.17 -9.11
N ARG A 396 -8.49 4.31 -9.12
CA ARG A 396 -7.77 5.33 -9.90
C ARG A 396 -6.77 4.65 -10.83
N GLU A 397 -6.71 5.10 -12.07
CA GLU A 397 -5.76 4.56 -13.05
C GLU A 397 -5.35 5.66 -14.03
N GLU A 398 -4.04 5.85 -14.23
CA GLU A 398 -3.53 6.78 -15.23
C GLU A 398 -3.82 6.27 -16.64
N ILE A 399 -4.25 7.17 -17.52
CA ILE A 399 -4.49 6.86 -18.92
C ILE A 399 -3.15 6.94 -19.67
N ILE A 400 -2.58 5.78 -19.98
CA ILE A 400 -1.24 5.63 -20.58
C ILE A 400 -1.26 4.97 -21.95
N ALA A 401 -2.40 4.44 -22.37
CA ALA A 401 -2.58 3.80 -23.67
C ALA A 401 -3.93 4.16 -24.29
N SER A 402 -4.00 4.12 -25.62
CA SER A 402 -5.29 4.18 -26.33
C SER A 402 -6.15 2.98 -25.97
N ASN A 403 -7.46 3.19 -25.87
CA ASN A 403 -8.50 2.21 -25.62
C ASN A 403 -8.25 1.42 -24.33
N GLN A 404 -7.82 2.16 -23.29
CA GLN A 404 -7.44 1.59 -22.02
C GLN A 404 -8.66 1.04 -21.30
N ARG A 405 -8.53 -0.20 -20.81
CA ARG A 405 -9.61 -0.93 -20.13
C ARG A 405 -9.58 -0.65 -18.65
N ILE A 406 -10.74 -0.31 -18.10
CA ILE A 406 -10.90 0.04 -16.68
C ILE A 406 -12.12 -0.72 -16.13
N ALA A 407 -12.03 -1.20 -14.90
CA ALA A 407 -13.15 -1.83 -14.19
C ALA A 407 -13.03 -1.55 -12.68
N SER A 408 -14.14 -1.31 -12.00
CA SER A 408 -14.19 -1.13 -10.54
C SER A 408 -15.04 -2.23 -9.92
N ALA A 409 -14.57 -2.88 -8.84
CA ALA A 409 -15.35 -3.89 -8.13
C ALA A 409 -16.64 -3.32 -7.53
N PHE A 410 -16.66 -2.04 -7.19
CA PHE A 410 -17.80 -1.37 -6.58
C PHE A 410 -18.62 -0.54 -7.57
N GLY A 411 -18.10 -0.31 -8.79
CA GLY A 411 -18.70 0.66 -9.71
C GLY A 411 -18.60 2.09 -9.18
N GLY A 412 -19.35 3.01 -9.78
CA GLY A 412 -19.39 4.42 -9.35
C GLY A 412 -19.42 5.41 -10.50
N LEU A 413 -19.63 6.69 -10.17
CA LEU A 413 -19.46 7.80 -11.11
C LEU A 413 -18.04 7.80 -11.69
N ILE A 414 -17.93 8.07 -12.99
CA ILE A 414 -16.65 8.14 -13.70
C ILE A 414 -16.22 9.61 -13.75
N TYR A 415 -14.99 9.87 -13.33
CA TYR A 415 -14.34 11.17 -13.42
C TYR A 415 -13.05 11.06 -14.23
N VAL A 416 -12.68 12.15 -14.90
CA VAL A 416 -11.31 12.37 -15.37
C VAL A 416 -10.62 13.28 -14.35
N THR A 417 -9.49 12.87 -13.79
CA THR A 417 -8.71 13.73 -12.89
C THR A 417 -7.54 14.37 -13.63
N VAL A 418 -7.36 15.68 -13.44
CA VAL A 418 -6.39 16.50 -14.17
C VAL A 418 -5.30 16.95 -13.22
N PRO A 419 -4.01 16.66 -13.49
CA PRO A 419 -2.91 17.04 -12.61
C PRO A 419 -2.71 18.56 -12.57
N ALA A 420 -2.22 19.06 -11.44
CA ALA A 420 -1.96 20.48 -11.25
C ALA A 420 -0.93 20.99 -12.28
N GLY A 421 -1.20 22.16 -12.86
CA GLY A 421 -0.37 22.79 -13.89
C GLY A 421 -0.59 22.28 -15.32
N MET A 422 -1.54 21.36 -15.54
CA MET A 422 -1.95 21.00 -16.90
C MET A 422 -2.79 22.11 -17.53
N ASP A 423 -2.51 22.45 -18.78
CA ASP A 423 -3.29 23.42 -19.57
C ASP A 423 -3.57 22.87 -20.97
N ALA A 424 -4.32 21.77 -21.02
CA ALA A 424 -4.66 21.12 -22.30
C ALA A 424 -5.93 21.71 -22.95
N GLY A 425 -6.64 22.61 -22.26
CA GLY A 425 -7.87 23.24 -22.75
C GLY A 425 -8.98 22.23 -23.03
N GLN A 426 -9.82 22.51 -24.02
CA GLN A 426 -10.89 21.61 -24.45
C GLN A 426 -10.33 20.41 -25.22
N VAL A 427 -10.63 19.22 -24.74
CA VAL A 427 -10.14 17.95 -25.26
C VAL A 427 -11.31 16.99 -25.44
N GLU A 428 -11.35 16.29 -26.57
CA GLU A 428 -12.27 15.18 -26.79
C GLU A 428 -11.79 13.93 -26.05
N VAL A 429 -12.64 13.40 -25.18
CA VAL A 429 -12.40 12.15 -24.44
C VAL A 429 -13.51 11.18 -24.80
N SER A 430 -13.14 9.96 -25.21
CA SER A 430 -14.14 8.94 -25.56
C SER A 430 -14.29 7.90 -24.46
N PHE A 431 -15.53 7.50 -24.21
CA PHE A 431 -15.90 6.44 -23.28
C PHE A 431 -16.71 5.39 -24.02
N THR A 432 -16.42 4.11 -23.79
CA THR A 432 -17.14 2.97 -24.39
C THR A 432 -17.56 1.99 -23.30
N ASP A 433 -18.75 1.41 -23.43
CA ASP A 433 -19.36 0.45 -22.48
C ASP A 433 -19.71 1.04 -21.10
N VAL A 434 -19.93 2.35 -21.05
CA VAL A 434 -20.38 3.09 -19.85
C VAL A 434 -21.89 3.22 -19.78
N VAL A 435 -22.41 3.69 -18.66
CA VAL A 435 -23.85 3.98 -18.46
C VAL A 435 -24.05 5.45 -18.12
N ALA A 436 -25.14 6.07 -18.58
CA ALA A 436 -25.46 7.45 -18.19
C ALA A 436 -25.79 7.57 -16.69
N ALA A 437 -25.31 8.63 -16.07
CA ALA A 437 -25.68 9.07 -14.73
C ALA A 437 -26.40 10.43 -14.82
N PRO A 438 -27.32 10.75 -13.90
CA PRO A 438 -27.90 12.08 -13.84
C PRO A 438 -26.82 13.15 -13.73
N ARG A 439 -26.88 14.13 -14.61
CA ARG A 439 -26.00 15.31 -14.56
C ARG A 439 -26.74 16.54 -15.03
N PHE A 440 -26.63 17.59 -14.24
CA PHE A 440 -27.05 18.94 -14.57
C PHE A 440 -25.84 19.87 -14.47
N VAL A 441 -25.65 20.74 -15.45
CA VAL A 441 -24.61 21.78 -15.44
C VAL A 441 -25.28 23.14 -15.60
N LEU A 442 -25.16 24.00 -14.60
CA LEU A 442 -25.79 25.32 -14.58
C LEU A 442 -25.37 26.16 -15.79
N GLY A 443 -26.35 26.73 -16.49
CA GLY A 443 -26.13 27.54 -17.70
C GLY A 443 -25.81 26.73 -18.97
N VAL A 444 -25.71 25.40 -18.87
CA VAL A 444 -25.44 24.50 -20.02
C VAL A 444 -26.62 23.54 -20.24
N THR A 445 -27.07 22.84 -19.20
CA THR A 445 -28.17 21.87 -19.30
C THR A 445 -29.51 22.60 -19.31
N THR A 446 -30.30 22.41 -20.37
CA THR A 446 -31.65 22.95 -20.47
C THR A 446 -32.64 22.17 -19.60
N PRO A 447 -33.79 22.77 -19.22
CA PRO A 447 -34.83 22.05 -18.46
C PRO A 447 -35.30 20.76 -19.14
N SER A 448 -35.44 20.75 -20.46
CA SER A 448 -35.84 19.55 -21.21
C SER A 448 -34.77 18.46 -21.22
N GLU A 449 -33.49 18.83 -21.26
CA GLU A 449 -32.39 17.87 -21.14
C GLU A 449 -32.31 17.31 -19.73
N TRP A 450 -32.56 18.14 -18.71
CA TRP A 450 -32.61 17.70 -17.33
C TRP A 450 -33.71 16.67 -17.08
N GLU A 451 -34.91 16.87 -17.65
CA GLU A 451 -36.01 15.90 -17.54
C GLU A 451 -35.62 14.50 -18.04
N ILE A 452 -34.75 14.42 -19.04
CA ILE A 452 -34.22 13.16 -19.56
C ILE A 452 -33.05 12.67 -18.67
N SER A 453 -32.08 13.55 -18.40
CA SER A 453 -30.86 13.25 -17.65
C SER A 453 -31.15 12.73 -16.24
N ARG A 454 -32.11 13.33 -15.53
CA ARG A 454 -32.48 12.92 -14.17
C ARG A 454 -33.03 11.50 -14.07
N GLN A 455 -33.53 10.96 -15.18
CA GLN A 455 -34.02 9.57 -15.27
C GLN A 455 -32.94 8.56 -15.66
N ALA A 456 -31.68 9.00 -15.84
CA ALA A 456 -30.58 8.10 -16.15
C ALA A 456 -30.43 6.99 -15.09
N PRO A 457 -30.00 5.78 -15.50
CA PRO A 457 -30.01 4.59 -14.66
C PRO A 457 -28.84 4.53 -13.65
N GLY A 458 -27.89 5.46 -13.69
CA GLY A 458 -26.88 5.64 -12.64
C GLY A 458 -27.52 5.70 -11.24
N PRO A 459 -26.95 5.06 -10.21
CA PRO A 459 -27.40 5.16 -8.82
C PRO A 459 -27.05 6.50 -8.16
N TRP A 460 -26.04 7.19 -8.68
CA TRP A 460 -25.59 8.52 -8.26
C TRP A 460 -25.55 9.46 -9.45
N GLY A 461 -25.71 10.74 -9.19
CA GLY A 461 -25.59 11.81 -10.18
C GLY A 461 -25.15 13.12 -9.55
N GLU A 462 -25.06 14.15 -10.38
CA GLU A 462 -24.42 15.42 -10.00
C GLU A 462 -25.18 16.65 -10.47
N ILE A 463 -25.17 17.68 -9.61
CA ILE A 463 -25.56 19.06 -9.93
C ILE A 463 -24.27 19.89 -9.89
N GLU A 464 -23.91 20.47 -11.02
CA GLU A 464 -22.64 21.16 -11.24
C GLU A 464 -22.88 22.65 -11.51
N SER A 465 -22.13 23.50 -10.81
CA SER A 465 -22.01 24.93 -11.04
C SER A 465 -20.54 25.31 -11.29
N GLU A 466 -20.27 26.59 -11.51
CA GLU A 466 -18.89 27.10 -11.62
C GLU A 466 -18.07 26.88 -10.33
N HIS A 467 -18.75 26.81 -9.17
CA HIS A 467 -18.09 26.89 -7.87
C HIS A 467 -18.06 25.57 -7.10
N PHE A 468 -19.02 24.68 -7.36
CA PHE A 468 -19.09 23.39 -6.69
C PHE A 468 -19.78 22.34 -7.56
N VAL A 469 -19.55 21.09 -7.19
CA VAL A 469 -20.31 19.94 -7.68
C VAL A 469 -20.95 19.27 -6.48
N LEU A 470 -22.27 19.08 -6.54
CA LEU A 470 -23.03 18.34 -5.54
C LEU A 470 -23.31 16.94 -6.09
N THR A 471 -22.79 15.92 -5.42
CA THR A 471 -23.04 14.51 -5.73
C THR A 471 -24.14 13.97 -4.83
N ALA A 472 -25.18 13.35 -5.40
CA ALA A 472 -26.32 12.83 -4.65
C ALA A 472 -26.85 11.52 -5.25
N GLU A 473 -27.56 10.74 -4.43
CA GLU A 473 -28.26 9.55 -4.91
C GLU A 473 -29.32 9.94 -5.94
N SER A 474 -29.37 9.19 -7.05
CA SER A 474 -30.24 9.50 -8.17
C SER A 474 -31.72 9.38 -7.82
N VAL A 475 -32.08 8.66 -6.76
CA VAL A 475 -33.46 8.64 -6.24
C VAL A 475 -33.94 10.05 -5.88
N HIS A 476 -33.08 10.89 -5.30
CA HIS A 476 -33.42 12.27 -4.95
C HIS A 476 -33.37 13.20 -6.17
N LEU A 477 -32.45 12.95 -7.10
CA LEU A 477 -32.32 13.75 -8.32
C LEU A 477 -33.49 13.54 -9.29
N ARG A 478 -34.07 12.34 -9.34
CA ARG A 478 -35.26 12.03 -10.17
C ARG A 478 -36.46 12.90 -9.83
N ASP A 479 -36.60 13.28 -8.56
CA ASP A 479 -37.70 14.12 -8.07
C ASP A 479 -37.38 15.63 -8.16
N LEU A 480 -36.12 16.00 -8.40
CA LEU A 480 -35.69 17.40 -8.48
C LEU A 480 -36.11 18.01 -9.82
N THR A 481 -37.19 18.82 -9.84
CA THR A 481 -37.68 19.47 -11.07
C THR A 481 -37.00 20.80 -11.38
N ASN A 482 -36.45 21.48 -10.36
CA ASN A 482 -35.76 22.77 -10.53
C ASN A 482 -34.31 22.70 -10.03
N PRO A 483 -33.39 22.14 -10.81
CA PRO A 483 -31.99 21.99 -10.41
C PRO A 483 -31.24 23.34 -10.31
N GLU A 484 -31.73 24.40 -10.97
CA GLU A 484 -31.15 25.74 -10.93
C GLU A 484 -31.27 26.41 -9.55
N GLU A 485 -32.26 26.05 -8.73
CA GLU A 485 -32.37 26.58 -7.36
C GLU A 485 -31.36 25.94 -6.39
N VAL A 486 -30.81 24.78 -6.76
CA VAL A 486 -29.82 24.04 -5.98
C VAL A 486 -28.40 24.44 -6.36
N ALA A 487 -28.16 24.66 -7.67
CA ALA A 487 -26.88 25.03 -8.25
C ALA A 487 -26.53 26.50 -8.01
#